data_AF-A0A1Z3N550-F1
#
_entry.id   AF-A0A1Z3N550-F1
#
_cell.length_a   1.000
_cell.length_b   1.000
_cell.length_c   1.000
_cell.angle_alpha   90.00
_cell.angle_beta   90.00
_cell.angle_gamma   90.00
#
_symmetry.space_group_name_H-M   'P 1'
#
loop_
_entity.id
_entity.type
_entity.pdbx_description
1 polymer ?
#
loop_
_entity_poly.entity_id
_entity_poly.type
_entity_poly.pdbx_seq_one_letter_code
_entity_poly.pdbx_strand_id
1 'polypeptide(L)'
;MKILNQKGQALLEAAFVLPLLLATGTALAFLFYRTLVFYYADHQLHEALICAESVQVSTCKNHLEKNLQKLMFKNTRLNVRLNKSLSGSTGRIEIALQPEIQISKELRL
;
A
#
# COMPACT_ATOMS: atom_id res chain seq x y z
N MET A 1 -50.93 11.75 12.37
CA MET A 1 -50.52 10.50 11.68
C MET A 1 -49.38 10.67 10.67
N LYS A 2 -49.23 11.79 9.95
CA LYS A 2 -48.13 11.98 8.96
C LYS A 2 -46.70 11.92 9.55
N ILE A 3 -46.49 12.41 10.78
CA ILE A 3 -45.17 12.47 11.43
C ILE A 3 -44.65 11.08 11.83
N LEU A 4 -45.53 10.14 12.17
CA LEU A 4 -45.14 8.78 12.55
C LEU A 4 -44.67 7.97 11.33
N ASN A 5 -45.31 8.19 10.18
CA ASN A 5 -44.95 7.55 8.91
C ASN A 5 -43.60 8.05 8.38
N GLN A 6 -43.30 9.35 8.55
CA GLN A 6 -42.01 9.92 8.16
C GLN A 6 -40.84 9.40 9.01
N LYS A 7 -41.04 9.18 10.31
CA LYS A 7 -39.98 8.60 11.17
C LYS A 7 -39.68 7.14 10.82
N GLY A 8 -40.70 6.34 10.50
CA GLY A 8 -40.51 4.95 10.06
C GLY A 8 -39.81 4.85 8.71
N GLN A 9 -40.17 5.72 7.77
CA GLN A 9 -39.54 5.78 6.45
C GLN A 9 -38.07 6.26 6.53
N ALA A 10 -37.78 7.29 7.32
CA ALA A 10 -36.41 7.77 7.52
C ALA A 10 -35.52 6.72 8.20
N LEU A 11 -36.07 5.91 9.10
CA LEU A 11 -35.33 4.84 9.78
C LEU A 11 -35.01 3.68 8.83
N LEU A 12 -35.93 3.35 7.91
CA LEU A 12 -35.68 2.39 6.82
C LEU A 12 -34.63 2.93 5.84
N GLU A 13 -34.75 4.18 5.40
CA GLU A 13 -33.77 4.82 4.51
C GLU A 13 -32.37 4.85 5.15
N ALA A 14 -32.27 5.23 6.44
CA ALA A 14 -31.01 5.19 7.17
C ALA A 14 -30.44 3.77 7.31
N ALA A 15 -31.29 2.76 7.53
CA ALA A 15 -30.86 1.37 7.62
C ALA A 15 -30.28 0.84 6.28
N PHE A 16 -30.74 1.35 5.14
CA PHE A 16 -30.18 1.01 3.83
C PHE A 16 -28.96 1.85 3.45
N VAL A 17 -28.90 3.12 3.87
CA VAL A 17 -27.79 4.03 3.55
C VAL A 17 -26.56 3.74 4.41
N LEU A 18 -26.72 3.34 5.67
CA LEU A 18 -25.60 3.10 6.57
C LEU A 18 -24.65 1.98 6.07
N PRO A 19 -25.12 0.80 5.63
CA PRO A 19 -24.25 -0.22 5.03
C PRO A 19 -23.52 0.28 3.78
N LEU A 20 -24.18 1.09 2.94
CA LEU A 20 -23.56 1.68 1.76
C LEU A 20 -22.44 2.64 2.15
N LEU A 21 -22.68 3.52 3.12
CA LEU A 21 -21.67 4.45 3.62
C LEU A 21 -20.48 3.71 4.23
N LEU A 22 -20.72 2.65 5.02
CA LEU A 22 -19.67 1.81 5.58
C LEU A 22 -18.86 1.10 4.47
N ALA A 23 -19.53 0.56 3.45
CA ALA A 23 -18.87 -0.06 2.31
C ALA A 23 -18.02 0.96 1.52
N THR A 24 -18.52 2.16 1.28
CA THR A 24 -17.76 3.22 0.61
C THR A 24 -16.59 3.73 1.44
N GLY A 25 -16.78 3.90 2.76
CA GLY A 25 -15.75 4.35 3.67
C GLY A 25 -14.61 3.34 3.78
N THR A 26 -14.94 2.05 3.87
CA THR A 26 -13.94 0.98 3.87
C THR A 26 -13.21 0.91 2.54
N ALA A 27 -13.91 0.97 1.41
CA ALA A 27 -13.27 0.98 0.08
C ALA A 27 -12.30 2.16 -0.08
N LEU A 28 -12.70 3.37 0.35
CA LEU A 28 -11.82 4.55 0.34
C LEU A 28 -10.60 4.34 1.24
N ALA A 29 -10.78 3.84 2.46
CA ALA A 29 -9.68 3.55 3.38
C ALA A 29 -8.67 2.56 2.76
N PHE A 30 -9.16 1.51 2.07
CA PHE A 30 -8.30 0.58 1.34
C PHE A 30 -7.52 1.25 0.20
N LEU A 31 -8.16 2.14 -0.56
CA LEU A 31 -7.49 2.89 -1.62
C LEU A 31 -6.41 3.82 -1.06
N PHE A 32 -6.72 4.57 0.01
CA PHE A 32 -5.74 5.42 0.68
C PHE A 32 -4.55 4.62 1.22
N TYR A 33 -4.82 3.49 1.88
CA TYR A 33 -3.76 2.60 2.37
C TYR A 33 -2.84 2.14 1.22
N ARG A 34 -3.41 1.70 0.10
CA ARG A 34 -2.62 1.28 -1.08
C ARG A 34 -1.78 2.41 -1.65
N THR A 35 -2.34 3.61 -1.79
CA THR A 35 -1.62 4.77 -2.30
C THR A 35 -0.45 5.14 -1.39
N LEU A 36 -0.66 5.12 -0.07
CA LEU A 36 0.40 5.37 0.91
C LEU A 36 1.52 4.33 0.83
N VAL A 37 1.17 3.04 0.75
CA VAL A 37 2.16 1.96 0.62
C VAL A 37 2.93 2.11 -0.69
N PHE A 38 2.26 2.42 -1.80
CA PHE A 38 2.92 2.63 -3.10
C PHE A 38 3.93 3.78 -3.05
N TYR A 39 3.50 4.94 -2.55
CA TYR A 39 4.33 6.13 -2.48
C TYR A 39 5.54 5.93 -1.56
N TYR A 40 5.32 5.29 -0.40
CA TYR A 40 6.39 4.98 0.52
C TYR A 40 7.37 3.93 -0.03
N ALA A 41 6.86 2.87 -0.66
CA ALA A 41 7.70 1.85 -1.29
C ALA A 41 8.56 2.44 -2.40
N ASP A 42 8.01 3.37 -3.17
CA ASP A 42 8.75 4.07 -4.21
C ASP A 42 9.90 4.91 -3.64
N HIS A 43 9.61 5.74 -2.65
CA HIS A 43 10.62 6.54 -1.97
C HIS A 43 11.72 5.65 -1.37
N GLN A 44 11.35 4.57 -0.68
CA GLN A 44 12.32 3.66 -0.08
C GLN A 44 13.14 2.90 -1.13
N LEU A 45 12.56 2.56 -2.28
CA LEU A 45 13.29 1.95 -3.39
C LEU A 45 14.34 2.89 -3.95
N HIS A 46 13.99 4.17 -4.13
CA HIS A 46 14.91 5.19 -4.60
C HIS A 46 16.11 5.36 -3.65
N GLU A 47 15.83 5.49 -2.35
CA GLU A 47 16.88 5.55 -1.31
C GLU A 47 17.75 4.28 -1.29
N ALA A 48 17.15 3.10 -1.48
CA ALA A 48 17.89 1.84 -1.51
C ALA A 48 18.81 1.74 -2.75
N LEU A 49 18.42 2.34 -3.88
CA LEU A 49 19.26 2.40 -5.08
C LEU A 49 20.46 3.31 -4.87
N ILE A 50 20.27 4.49 -4.27
CA ILE A 50 21.36 5.40 -3.89
C ILE A 50 22.30 4.72 -2.89
N CYS A 51 21.76 4.03 -1.89
CA CYS A 51 22.54 3.22 -0.95
C CYS A 51 23.39 2.16 -1.66
N ALA A 52 22.83 1.48 -2.67
CA ALA A 52 23.50 0.41 -3.39
C ALA A 52 24.71 0.91 -4.21
N GLU A 53 24.77 2.20 -4.55
CA GLU A 53 25.94 2.78 -5.21
C GLU A 53 27.17 2.82 -4.30
N SER A 54 26.98 3.12 -3.02
CA SER A 54 28.06 3.33 -2.04
C SER A 54 28.33 2.11 -1.14
N VAL A 55 27.33 1.27 -0.90
CA VAL A 55 27.37 0.15 0.07
C VAL A 55 27.04 -1.18 -0.63
N GLN A 56 27.35 -2.29 0.04
CA GLN A 56 26.95 -3.62 -0.42
C GLN A 56 25.42 -3.76 -0.51
N VAL A 57 24.95 -4.32 -1.64
CA VAL A 57 23.53 -4.46 -1.98
C VAL A 57 22.71 -5.19 -0.91
N SER A 58 23.28 -6.20 -0.26
CA SER A 58 22.63 -6.97 0.81
C SER A 58 22.24 -6.11 2.01
N THR A 59 23.11 -5.17 2.40
CA THR A 59 22.86 -4.24 3.50
C THR A 59 21.70 -3.30 3.16
N CYS A 60 21.72 -2.71 1.96
CA CYS A 60 20.67 -1.82 1.50
C CYS A 60 19.33 -2.55 1.36
N LYS A 61 19.34 -3.80 0.86
CA LYS A 61 18.15 -4.66 0.79
C LYS A 61 17.55 -4.93 2.17
N ASN A 62 18.37 -5.33 3.14
CA ASN A 62 17.88 -5.59 4.51
C ASN A 62 17.30 -4.33 5.15
N HIS A 63 17.88 -3.16 4.89
CA HIS A 63 17.37 -1.90 5.41
C HIS A 63 16.02 -1.53 4.77
N LEU A 64 15.92 -1.68 3.45
CA LEU A 64 14.68 -1.49 2.69
C LEU A 64 13.55 -2.40 3.20
N GLU A 65 13.82 -3.70 3.35
CA GLU A 65 12.84 -4.67 3.85
C GLU A 65 12.35 -4.32 5.27
N LYS A 66 13.27 -3.95 6.17
CA LYS A 66 12.92 -3.53 7.54
C LYS A 66 12.06 -2.26 7.56
N ASN A 67 12.33 -1.30 6.68
CA ASN A 67 11.54 -0.07 6.63
C ASN A 67 10.16 -0.31 6.05
N LEU A 68 10.04 -1.12 5.01
CA LEU A 68 8.75 -1.48 4.41
C LEU A 68 7.87 -2.29 5.37
N GLN A 69 8.46 -3.21 6.13
CA GLN A 69 7.73 -3.99 7.13
C GLN A 69 7.07 -3.14 8.23
N LYS A 70 7.59 -1.95 8.54
CA LYS A 70 6.98 -1.05 9.54
C LYS A 70 5.65 -0.48 9.08
N LEU A 71 5.44 -0.36 7.77
CA LEU A 71 4.22 0.22 7.18
C LEU A 71 3.17 -0.85 6.82
N MET A 72 3.62 -2.07 6.56
CA MET A 72 2.78 -3.16 6.08
C MET A 72 2.01 -3.85 7.20
N PHE A 73 0.77 -4.27 6.92
CA PHE A 73 0.04 -5.13 7.85
C PHE A 73 0.74 -6.48 8.01
N LYS A 74 0.55 -7.12 9.18
CA LYS A 74 1.04 -8.47 9.45
C LYS A 74 0.58 -9.41 8.34
N ASN A 75 1.48 -10.27 7.86
CA ASN A 75 1.29 -11.25 6.77
C ASN A 75 1.27 -10.68 5.33
N THR A 76 1.61 -9.41 5.13
CA THR A 76 1.86 -8.89 3.77
C THR A 76 3.09 -9.58 3.17
N ARG A 77 2.95 -10.15 1.97
CA ARG A 77 4.10 -10.73 1.24
C ARG A 77 4.85 -9.61 0.54
N LEU A 78 6.14 -9.47 0.89
CA LEU A 78 7.08 -8.52 0.31
C LEU A 78 8.19 -9.29 -0.37
N ASN A 79 8.46 -8.98 -1.63
CA ASN A 79 9.61 -9.49 -2.37
C ASN A 79 10.42 -8.30 -2.92
N VAL A 80 11.68 -8.20 -2.51
CA VAL A 80 12.60 -7.13 -2.91
C VAL A 80 13.76 -7.73 -3.69
N ARG A 81 14.00 -7.19 -4.88
CA ARG A 81 15.16 -7.48 -5.73
C ARG A 81 15.93 -6.19 -5.99
N LEU A 82 17.18 -6.16 -5.55
CA LEU A 82 18.12 -5.07 -5.82
C LEU A 82 19.33 -5.70 -6.50
N ASN A 83 19.73 -5.15 -7.65
CA ASN A 83 20.88 -5.60 -8.42
C ASN A 83 21.75 -4.39 -8.75
N LYS A 84 23.05 -4.49 -8.46
CA LYS A 84 24.05 -3.52 -8.87
C LYS A 84 24.80 -4.06 -10.09
N SER A 85 24.93 -3.24 -11.13
CA SER A 85 25.71 -3.55 -12.33
C SER A 85 26.78 -2.48 -12.54
N LEU A 86 27.74 -2.74 -13.43
CA LEU A 86 28.76 -1.75 -13.82
C LEU A 86 28.16 -0.50 -14.50
N SER A 87 26.97 -0.62 -15.09
CA SER A 87 26.27 0.46 -15.79
C SER A 87 25.23 1.19 -14.93
N GLY A 88 25.12 0.87 -13.64
CA GLY A 88 24.12 1.47 -12.75
C GLY A 88 23.43 0.45 -11.83
N SER A 89 22.54 0.95 -10.99
CA SER A 89 21.79 0.15 -10.01
C SER A 89 20.33 -0.03 -10.46
N THR A 90 19.81 -1.24 -10.32
CA THR A 90 18.43 -1.57 -10.68
C THR A 90 17.71 -2.17 -9.48
N GLY A 91 16.44 -1.83 -9.34
CA GLY A 91 15.65 -2.18 -8.17
C GLY A 91 14.22 -2.51 -8.56
N ARG A 92 13.71 -3.59 -7.98
CA ARG A 92 12.33 -4.03 -8.14
C ARG A 92 11.75 -4.41 -6.78
N ILE A 93 10.58 -3.89 -6.49
CA ILE A 93 9.79 -4.24 -5.31
C ILE A 93 8.46 -4.80 -5.78
N GLU A 94 8.07 -5.91 -5.17
CA GLU A 94 6.78 -6.56 -5.34
C GLU A 94 6.09 -6.68 -3.98
N ILE A 95 4.88 -6.13 -3.89
CA ILE A 95 4.08 -6.12 -2.66
C ILE A 95 2.71 -6.70 -2.99
N ALA A 96 2.35 -7.78 -2.31
CA ALA A 96 1.02 -8.36 -2.40
C ALA A 96 0.16 -7.85 -1.24
N LEU A 97 -0.67 -6.84 -1.52
CA LEU A 97 -1.61 -6.26 -0.55
C LEU A 97 -2.97 -6.97 -0.66
N GLN A 98 -3.57 -7.33 0.48
CA GLN A 98 -4.93 -7.86 0.53
C GLN A 98 -5.97 -6.73 0.66
N PRO A 99 -7.14 -6.81 0.00
CA PRO A 99 -7.56 -7.84 -0.96
C PRO A 99 -6.69 -7.80 -2.23
N GLU A 100 -6.40 -8.96 -2.79
CA GLU A 100 -5.20 -9.24 -3.61
C GLU A 100 -5.04 -8.31 -4.83
N ILE A 101 -4.14 -7.34 -4.72
CA ILE A 101 -3.59 -6.58 -5.86
C ILE A 101 -2.07 -6.56 -5.72
N GLN A 102 -1.39 -7.01 -6.78
CA GLN A 102 0.06 -7.00 -6.86
C GLN A 102 0.54 -5.62 -7.33
N ILE A 103 1.38 -4.98 -6.52
CA ILE A 103 2.10 -3.77 -6.92
C ILE A 103 3.50 -4.21 -7.35
N SER A 104 3.84 -4.03 -8.63
CA SER A 104 5.18 -4.26 -9.17
C SER A 104 5.74 -2.95 -9.71
N LYS A 105 6.89 -2.51 -9.17
CA LYS A 105 7.61 -1.33 -9.66
C LYS A 105 9.06 -1.68 -9.96
N GLU A 106 9.53 -1.27 -11.14
CA GLU A 106 10.93 -1.37 -11.59
C GLU A 106 11.49 0.04 -11.78
N LEU A 107 12.68 0.29 -11.22
CA LEU A 107 13.42 1.54 -11.36
C LEU A 107 14.87 1.24 -11.76
N ARG A 108 15.43 2.10 -12.61
CA ARG A 108 16.83 2.07 -13.05
C ARG A 108 17.43 3.44 -12.81
N LEU A 109 18.61 3.48 -12.19
CA LEU A 109 19.47 4.64 -12.02
C LEU A 109 20.67 4.51 -12.96
#